data_AF-A0A831SMH3-F1
#
_entry.id   AF-A0A831SMH3-F1
#
_cell.length_a   1.000
_cell.length_b   1.000
_cell.length_c   1.000
_cell.angle_alpha   90.00
_cell.angle_beta   90.00
_cell.angle_gamma   90.00
#
_symmetry.space_group_name_H-M   'P 1'
#
loop_
_entity.id
_entity.type
_entity.pdbx_description
1 polymer ?
#
loop_
_entity_poly.entity_id
_entity_poly.type
_entity_poly.pdbx_seq_one_letter_code
_entity_poly.pdbx_strand_id
1 'polypeptide(L)' 'KLGYEGWRDKYKYGNRWAVETFFSGVKRMFGETTKANTVEGIFQEVKLKFLLYNMLLSV' A
#
# COMPACT_ATOMS: atom_id res chain seq x y z
N LYS A 1 -20.42 19.40 -18.13
CA LYS A 1 -19.18 18.81 -17.54
C LYS A 1 -19.45 18.58 -16.06
N LEU A 2 -19.24 17.37 -15.54
CA LEU A 2 -19.20 17.14 -14.09
C LEU A 2 -18.02 17.96 -13.55
N GLY A 3 -18.25 18.92 -12.65
CA GLY A 3 -17.17 19.66 -12.00
C GLY A 3 -16.23 18.75 -11.20
N TYR A 4 -15.21 19.31 -10.55
CA TYR A 4 -14.21 18.52 -9.81
C TYR A 4 -14.84 17.53 -8.81
N GLU A 5 -15.79 18.00 -7.98
CA GLU A 5 -16.49 17.16 -7.00
C GLU A 5 -17.22 15.98 -7.68
N GLY A 6 -18.00 16.27 -8.74
CA GLY A 6 -18.74 15.24 -9.47
C GLY A 6 -17.86 14.25 -10.22
N TRP A 7 -16.67 14.67 -10.68
CA TRP A 7 -15.66 13.76 -11.22
C TRP A 7 -15.01 12.92 -10.12
N ARG A 8 -14.60 13.56 -9.01
CA ARG A 8 -13.95 12.90 -7.86
C ARG A 8 -14.82 11.77 -7.32
N ASP A 9 -16.11 12.02 -7.15
CA ASP A 9 -17.04 11.06 -6.56
C ASP A 9 -17.37 9.94 -7.57
N LYS A 10 -17.59 10.27 -8.85
CA LYS A 10 -17.83 9.28 -9.92
C LYS A 10 -16.68 8.27 -10.04
N TYR A 11 -15.43 8.73 -9.94
CA TYR A 11 -14.25 7.89 -10.09
C TYR A 11 -13.64 7.44 -8.75
N LYS A 12 -14.29 7.79 -7.62
CA LYS A 12 -13.81 7.50 -6.26
C LYS A 12 -12.34 7.86 -6.08
N TYR A 13 -11.95 9.05 -6.54
CA TYR A 13 -10.53 9.47 -6.59
C TYR A 13 -9.85 9.42 -5.21
N GLY A 14 -10.62 9.55 -4.12
CA GLY A 14 -10.12 9.35 -2.75
C GLY A 14 -9.51 7.97 -2.48
N ASN A 15 -9.93 6.92 -3.21
CA ASN A 15 -9.37 5.57 -3.06
C ASN A 15 -7.88 5.53 -3.43
N ARG A 16 -7.42 6.42 -4.32
CA ARG A 16 -6.00 6.55 -4.65
C ARG A 16 -5.17 6.90 -3.41
N TRP A 17 -5.63 7.88 -2.65
CA TRP A 17 -4.97 8.33 -1.42
C TRP A 17 -4.98 7.24 -0.34
N ALA A 18 -6.03 6.44 -0.27
CA ALA A 18 -6.08 5.29 0.64
C ALA A 18 -4.99 4.26 0.32
N VAL A 19 -4.79 3.96 -0.97
CA VAL A 19 -3.74 3.06 -1.45
C VAL A 19 -2.34 3.64 -1.18
N GLU A 20 -2.10 4.91 -1.51
CA GLU A 20 -0.82 5.58 -1.26
C GLU A 20 -0.49 5.64 0.25
N THR A 21 -1.50 5.85 1.09
CA THR A 21 -1.36 5.83 2.56
C THR A 21 -1.00 4.45 3.08
N PHE A 22 -1.65 3.39 2.57
CA PHE A 22 -1.34 2.01 2.95
C PHE A 22 0.12 1.66 2.60
N PHE A 23 0.56 1.96 1.38
CA PHE A 23 1.97 1.77 0.99
C PHE A 23 2.94 2.56 1.85
N SER A 24 2.61 3.82 2.16
CA SER A 24 3.43 4.66 3.04
C SER A 24 3.54 4.07 4.45
N GLY A 25 2.45 3.51 4.98
CA GLY A 25 2.42 2.83 6.27
C GLY A 25 3.34 1.61 6.34
N VAL A 26 3.28 0.73 5.34
CA VAL A 26 4.16 -0.45 5.23
C VAL A 26 5.63 -0.03 5.23
N LYS A 27 5.98 0.97 4.41
CA LYS A 27 7.36 1.46 4.28
C LYS A 27 7.89 2.09 5.57
N ARG A 28 7.05 2.85 6.29
CA ARG A 28 7.43 3.43 7.59
C ARG A 28 7.66 2.36 8.65
N MET A 29 6.86 1.29 8.64
CA MET A 29 6.93 0.23 9.65
C MET A 29 8.10 -0.74 9.40
N PHE A 30 8.31 -1.17 8.16
CA PHE A 30 9.26 -2.23 7.82
C PHE A 30 10.48 -1.77 7.01
N GLY A 31 10.55 -0.48 6.67
CA GLY A 31 11.55 0.06 5.74
C GLY A 31 11.31 -0.34 4.29
N GLU A 32 12.07 0.27 3.39
CA GLU A 32 12.01 0.05 1.94
C GLU A 32 13.06 -0.95 1.42
N THR A 33 13.93 -1.44 2.30
CA THR A 33 15.01 -2.37 1.96
C THR A 33 14.64 -3.81 2.29
N THR A 34 15.27 -4.76 1.61
CA THR A 34 15.16 -6.19 1.91
C THR A 34 16.50 -6.75 2.35
N LYS A 35 16.48 -7.83 3.15
CA LYS A 35 17.70 -8.58 3.50
C LYS A 35 17.98 -9.73 2.54
N ALA A 36 16.96 -10.24 1.87
CA ALA A 36 17.13 -11.33 0.90
C ALA A 36 18.03 -10.93 -0.29
N ASN A 37 18.88 -11.86 -0.73
CA ASN A 37 19.80 -11.68 -1.85
C ASN A 37 19.37 -12.39 -3.14
N THR A 38 18.31 -13.20 -3.09
CA THR A 38 17.70 -13.83 -4.27
C THR A 38 16.42 -13.10 -4.61
N VAL A 39 16.10 -13.00 -5.91
CA VAL A 39 14.87 -12.35 -6.40
C VAL A 39 13.63 -12.96 -5.75
N GLU A 40 13.57 -14.29 -5.67
CA GLU A 40 12.48 -15.02 -5.02
C GLU A 40 12.36 -14.64 -3.54
N GLY A 41 13.49 -14.59 -2.82
CA GLY A 41 13.52 -14.19 -1.40
C GLY A 41 13.06 -12.75 -1.19
N ILE A 42 13.45 -11.83 -2.07
CA ILE A 42 13.00 -10.42 -2.04
C ILE A 42 11.48 -10.37 -2.19
N PHE A 43 10.91 -11.10 -3.15
CA PHE A 43 9.46 -11.14 -3.34
C PHE A 43 8.73 -11.75 -2.13
N GLN A 44 9.27 -12.81 -1.53
CA GLN A 44 8.67 -13.41 -0.33
C GLN A 44 8.74 -12.46 0.88
N GLU A 45 9.86 -11.79 1.08
CA GLU A 45 10.03 -10.82 2.17
C GLU A 45 9.06 -9.65 2.02
N VAL A 46 8.94 -9.09 0.81
CA VAL A 46 8.00 -8.00 0.53
C VAL A 46 6.56 -8.45 0.77
N LYS A 47 6.16 -9.63 0.26
CA LYS A 47 4.82 -10.20 0.52
C LYS A 47 4.54 -10.33 2.01
N LEU A 48 5.51 -10.83 2.78
CA LEU A 48 5.37 -10.98 4.22
C LEU A 48 5.13 -9.64 4.93
N LYS A 49 5.89 -8.58 4.56
CA LYS A 49 5.69 -7.22 5.11
C LYS A 49 4.27 -6.71 4.89
N PHE A 50 3.72 -6.90 3.68
CA PHE A 50 2.35 -6.51 3.36
C PHE A 50 1.30 -7.34 4.10
N LEU A 51 1.49 -8.66 4.20
CA LEU A 51 0.57 -9.54 4.93
C LEU A 51 0.52 -9.19 6.42
N LEU A 52 1.69 -8.97 7.05
CA LEU A 52 1.79 -8.57 8.46
C LEU A 52 1.14 -7.21 8.70
N TYR A 53 1.38 -6.23 7.82
CA TYR A 53 0.73 -4.93 7.94
C TYR A 53 -0.79 -5.04 7.81
N ASN A 54 -1.28 -5.85 6.87
CA ASN A 54 -2.71 -6.06 6.70
C ASN A 54 -3.34 -6.73 7.94
N MET A 55 -2.65 -7.71 8.55
CA MET A 55 -3.10 -8.34 9.79
C MET A 55 -3.22 -7.32 10.93
N LEU A 56 -2.27 -6.39 11.06
CA LEU A 56 -2.30 -5.33 12.07
C LEU A 56 -3.45 -4.34 11.87
N LEU A 57 -3.81 -4.03 10.62
CA LEU A 57 -4.93 -3.15 10.29
C LEU A 57 -6.29 -3.84 10.37
N SER A 58 -6.33 -5.18 10.35
CA SER A 58 -7.57 -5.97 10.38
C SER A 58 -8.07 -6.26 11.81
N VAL A 59 -7.51 -5.57 12.81
CA VAL A 59 -7.91 -5.63 14.23
C VAL A 59 -9.13 -4.76 14.49
#